data_AF-A0AAU7CQM3-F1
#
_entry.id   AF-A0AAU7CQM3-F1
#
_cell.length_a   1.000
_cell.length_b   1.000
_cell.length_c   1.000
_cell.angle_alpha   90.00
_cell.angle_beta   90.00
_cell.angle_gamma   90.00
#
_symmetry.space_group_name_H-M   'P 1'
#
loop_
_entity.id
_entity.type
_entity.pdbx_description
1 polymer ?
#
loop_
_entity_poly.entity_id
_entity_poly.type
_entity_poly.pdbx_seq_one_letter_code
_entity_poly.pdbx_strand_id
1 'polypeptide(L)'
;MVRYKNTQYKSITADAIAYFFRLVGLPLLVVLLLYHVWGTPKDSQATAQPLINAIERYHQLHGSYPETLGTLTQEGLLTAIPTPPWDLWTRRDQFEYFVDRDLDFFSLNYDEQDYFGGLGPSKWKTRTYVSFQGKWNGNYLRGSPPLPLELAIKRAGERFRNTQSSDNLNMLAGKIIEYSDQGSDGPLLVWAEDVWSVLGRGETCEVDGRPGELYKAQDAHAAEYCFISRKGGGYFYEFDFIVEIFRLDRSESPPQW
;
A
#
# COMPACT_ATOMS: atom_id res chain seq x y z
N MET A 1 -77.03 -25.25 -2.85
CA MET A 1 -76.35 -24.81 -1.61
C MET A 1 -75.01 -25.52 -1.51
N VAL A 2 -73.93 -24.89 -1.98
CA VAL A 2 -72.58 -25.47 -2.01
C VAL A 2 -71.88 -25.10 -0.70
N ARG A 3 -71.61 -26.10 0.16
CA ARG A 3 -70.85 -25.90 1.40
C ARG A 3 -69.35 -25.90 1.08
N TYR A 4 -68.69 -24.77 1.28
CA TYR A 4 -67.23 -24.70 1.30
C TYR A 4 -66.71 -25.55 2.48
N LYS A 5 -65.91 -26.57 2.17
CA LYS A 5 -65.13 -27.31 3.18
C LYS A 5 -64.01 -26.39 3.66
N ASN A 6 -64.16 -25.90 4.88
CA ASN A 6 -63.16 -25.16 5.62
C ASN A 6 -61.91 -26.06 5.76
N THR A 7 -60.85 -25.75 5.02
CA THR A 7 -59.58 -26.47 5.11
C THR A 7 -58.93 -26.11 6.43
N GLN A 8 -58.91 -27.07 7.36
CA GLN A 8 -58.20 -26.92 8.63
C GLN A 8 -56.72 -26.63 8.35
N TYR A 9 -56.24 -25.45 8.72
CA TYR A 9 -54.83 -25.22 8.96
C TYR A 9 -54.40 -26.15 10.09
N LYS A 10 -53.74 -27.26 9.74
CA LYS A 10 -53.07 -28.13 10.72
C LYS A 10 -52.04 -27.27 11.44
N SER A 11 -52.16 -27.17 12.77
CA SER A 11 -51.14 -26.52 13.58
C SER A 11 -49.80 -27.19 13.31
N ILE A 12 -48.80 -26.37 13.01
CA ILE A 12 -47.41 -26.82 12.96
C ILE A 12 -47.10 -27.28 14.39
N THR A 13 -47.00 -28.58 14.58
CA THR A 13 -46.76 -29.17 15.90
C THR A 13 -45.37 -28.78 16.39
N ALA A 14 -45.21 -28.68 17.71
CA ALA A 14 -43.92 -28.35 18.34
C ALA A 14 -42.77 -29.24 17.85
N ASP A 15 -43.07 -30.47 17.44
CA ASP A 15 -42.11 -31.42 16.86
C ASP A 15 -41.55 -30.98 15.50
N ALA A 16 -42.36 -30.34 14.66
CA ALA A 16 -41.88 -29.82 13.37
C ALA A 16 -40.94 -28.62 13.57
N ILE A 17 -41.22 -27.79 14.58
CA ILE A 17 -40.35 -26.67 14.98
C ILE A 17 -39.04 -27.23 15.58
N ALA A 18 -39.12 -28.23 16.46
CA ALA A 18 -37.95 -28.87 17.05
C ALA A 18 -37.07 -29.58 16.00
N TYR A 19 -37.68 -30.22 14.99
CA TYR A 19 -36.96 -30.85 13.90
C TYR A 19 -36.26 -29.82 13.00
N PHE A 20 -36.93 -28.70 12.70
CA PHE A 20 -36.31 -27.59 11.96
C PHE A 20 -35.14 -26.97 12.72
N PHE A 21 -35.28 -26.76 14.04
CA PHE A 21 -34.18 -26.27 14.87
C PHE A 21 -33.01 -27.24 14.94
N ARG A 22 -33.23 -28.56 14.91
CA ARG A 22 -32.14 -29.55 14.89
C ARG A 22 -31.43 -29.65 13.54
N LEU A 23 -32.20 -29.60 12.44
CA LEU A 23 -31.63 -29.73 11.09
C LEU A 23 -31.01 -28.44 10.56
N VAL A 24 -31.55 -27.28 10.92
CA VAL A 24 -31.15 -25.99 10.36
C VAL A 24 -30.67 -25.06 11.46
N GLY A 25 -31.40 -24.94 12.56
CA GLY A 25 -31.09 -24.01 13.65
C GLY A 25 -29.74 -24.29 14.33
N LEU A 26 -29.45 -25.54 14.66
CA LEU A 26 -28.24 -25.95 15.38
C LEU A 26 -26.99 -25.83 14.50
N PRO A 27 -26.99 -26.31 13.24
CA PRO A 27 -25.87 -26.07 12.32
C PRO A 27 -25.65 -24.58 12.05
N LEU A 28 -26.73 -23.80 11.86
CA LEU A 28 -26.61 -22.35 11.66
C LEU A 28 -26.06 -21.65 12.90
N LEU A 29 -26.48 -22.05 14.11
CA LEU A 29 -25.96 -21.52 15.36
C LEU A 29 -24.47 -21.87 15.55
N VAL A 30 -24.06 -23.09 15.20
CA VAL A 30 -22.65 -23.50 15.22
C VAL A 30 -21.84 -22.70 14.20
N VAL A 31 -22.36 -22.48 12.98
CA VAL A 31 -21.70 -21.63 11.97
C VAL A 31 -21.61 -20.18 12.43
N LEU A 32 -22.65 -19.63 13.07
CA LEU A 32 -22.65 -18.26 13.61
C LEU A 32 -21.72 -18.11 14.82
N LEU A 33 -21.64 -19.13 15.69
CA LEU A 33 -20.72 -19.16 16.83
C LEU A 33 -19.28 -19.29 16.36
N LEU A 34 -19.01 -20.14 15.36
CA LEU A 34 -17.72 -20.18 14.69
C LEU A 34 -17.44 -18.82 14.03
N TYR A 35 -18.40 -18.19 13.36
CA TYR A 35 -18.20 -16.85 12.77
C TYR A 35 -17.87 -15.76 13.81
N HIS A 36 -18.37 -15.85 15.05
CA HIS A 36 -17.98 -14.91 16.12
C HIS A 36 -16.63 -15.22 16.77
N VAL A 37 -16.17 -16.48 16.71
CA VAL A 37 -14.85 -16.88 17.22
C VAL A 37 -13.74 -16.57 16.21
N TRP A 38 -14.08 -16.48 14.92
CA TRP A 38 -13.14 -16.25 13.82
C TRP A 38 -13.21 -14.77 13.45
N GLY A 39 -12.35 -13.99 14.12
CA GLY A 39 -12.38 -12.54 14.22
C GLY A 39 -12.79 -11.79 12.95
N THR A 40 -13.63 -10.77 13.14
CA THR A 40 -13.96 -9.82 12.07
C THR A 40 -12.73 -9.02 11.64
N PRO A 41 -12.68 -8.44 10.43
CA PRO A 41 -11.58 -7.59 9.94
C PRO A 41 -11.18 -6.39 10.82
N LYS A 42 -11.87 -6.15 11.94
CA LYS A 42 -11.54 -5.12 12.93
C LYS A 42 -10.35 -5.49 13.83
N ASP A 43 -9.93 -6.75 13.89
CA ASP A 43 -8.87 -7.19 14.81
C ASP A 43 -7.45 -6.98 14.24
N SER A 44 -7.30 -6.92 12.92
CA SER A 44 -5.97 -6.85 12.27
C SER A 44 -5.25 -5.51 12.46
N GLN A 45 -5.97 -4.38 12.35
CA GLN A 45 -5.40 -3.06 12.62
C GLN A 45 -5.05 -2.89 14.11
N ALA A 46 -5.91 -3.40 14.99
CA ALA A 46 -5.66 -3.41 16.42
C ALA A 46 -4.42 -4.24 16.77
N THR A 47 -4.21 -5.36 16.07
CA THR A 47 -3.03 -6.23 16.22
C THR A 47 -1.73 -5.54 15.78
N ALA A 48 -1.80 -4.71 14.72
CA ALA A 48 -0.64 -3.97 14.22
C ALA A 48 -0.35 -2.67 15.00
N GLN A 49 -1.31 -2.14 15.75
CA GLN A 49 -1.17 -0.85 16.43
C GLN A 49 -0.01 -0.79 17.46
N PRO A 50 0.24 -1.83 18.29
CA PRO A 50 1.40 -1.85 19.17
C PRO A 50 2.72 -1.74 18.41
N LEU A 51 2.81 -2.37 17.23
CA LEU A 51 4.00 -2.32 16.38
C LEU A 51 4.25 -0.90 15.85
N ILE A 52 3.20 -0.25 15.33
CA ILE A 52 3.27 1.16 14.88
C ILE A 52 3.73 2.06 16.02
N ASN A 53 3.12 1.93 17.20
CA ASN A 53 3.46 2.76 18.37
C ASN A 53 4.91 2.55 18.81
N ALA A 54 5.43 1.32 18.75
CA ALA A 54 6.81 1.03 19.08
C ALA A 54 7.80 1.61 18.07
N ILE A 55 7.49 1.51 16.77
CA ILE A 55 8.31 2.11 15.69
C ILE A 55 8.36 3.63 15.84
N GLU A 56 7.22 4.29 16.06
CA GLU A 56 7.16 5.74 16.26
C GLU A 56 7.86 6.16 17.56
N ARG A 57 7.75 5.37 18.63
CA ARG A 57 8.50 5.63 19.86
C ARG A 57 10.00 5.47 19.68
N TYR A 58 10.44 4.47 18.92
CA TYR A 58 11.86 4.32 18.55
C TYR A 58 12.34 5.56 17.79
N HIS A 59 11.56 6.02 16.81
CA HIS A 59 11.87 7.24 16.06
C HIS A 59 12.00 8.47 16.97
N GLN A 60 11.08 8.65 17.92
CA GLN A 60 11.14 9.74 18.90
C GLN A 60 12.39 9.68 19.79
N LEU A 61 12.88 8.49 20.14
CA LEU A 61 14.05 8.31 21.00
C LEU A 61 15.37 8.45 20.26
N HIS A 62 15.44 7.96 19.02
CA HIS A 62 16.70 7.83 18.27
C HIS A 62 16.84 8.83 17.11
N GLY A 63 15.77 9.53 16.73
CA GLY A 63 15.76 10.44 15.58
C GLY A 63 15.83 9.73 14.22
N SER A 64 15.64 8.41 14.19
CA SER A 64 15.51 7.62 12.95
C SER A 64 14.62 6.39 13.19
N TYR A 65 13.92 5.90 12.16
CA TYR A 65 13.20 4.63 12.23
C TYR A 65 14.16 3.42 12.34
N PRO A 66 13.73 2.31 12.97
CA PRO A 66 14.58 1.12 13.14
C PRO A 66 14.81 0.41 11.81
N GLU A 67 16.00 -0.18 11.62
CA GLU A 67 16.32 -0.89 10.37
C GLU A 67 15.55 -2.22 10.25
N THR A 68 15.29 -2.87 11.39
CA THR A 68 14.53 -4.11 11.44
C THR A 68 13.53 -4.06 12.59
N LEU A 69 12.43 -4.82 12.47
CA LEU A 69 11.47 -4.94 13.56
C LEU A 69 12.11 -5.57 14.82
N GLY A 70 13.09 -6.46 14.66
CA GLY A 70 13.80 -7.11 15.77
C GLY A 70 14.52 -6.14 16.71
N THR A 71 14.90 -4.96 16.23
CA THR A 71 15.48 -3.90 17.08
C THR A 71 14.50 -3.47 18.19
N LEU A 72 13.20 -3.49 17.92
CA LEU A 72 12.18 -3.08 18.89
C LEU A 72 12.09 -4.02 20.10
N THR A 73 12.37 -5.31 19.91
CA THR A 73 12.41 -6.27 21.03
C THR A 73 13.71 -6.20 21.79
N GLN A 74 14.83 -5.97 21.10
CA GLN A 74 16.15 -5.78 21.72
C GLN A 74 16.19 -4.55 22.64
N GLU A 75 15.56 -3.45 22.21
CA GLU A 75 15.44 -2.20 22.98
C GLU A 75 14.33 -2.23 24.04
N GLY A 76 13.61 -3.36 24.18
CA GLY A 76 12.51 -3.49 25.14
C GLY A 76 11.29 -2.60 24.85
N LEU A 77 11.18 -2.05 23.64
CA LEU A 77 9.98 -1.31 23.19
C LEU A 77 8.81 -2.24 22.89
N LEU A 78 9.10 -3.51 22.58
CA LEU A 78 8.15 -4.61 22.48
C LEU A 78 8.67 -5.83 23.22
N THR A 79 7.77 -6.62 23.81
CA THR A 79 8.12 -7.94 24.36
C THR A 79 8.29 -8.99 23.26
N ALA A 80 7.50 -8.89 22.19
CA ALA A 80 7.58 -9.73 21.00
C ALA A 80 6.98 -8.97 19.80
N ILE A 81 7.40 -9.33 18.58
CA ILE A 81 6.77 -8.79 17.37
C ILE A 81 5.39 -9.44 17.22
N PRO A 82 4.30 -8.66 17.15
CA PRO A 82 2.97 -9.22 16.95
C PRO A 82 2.92 -9.93 15.59
N THR A 83 2.28 -11.08 15.57
CA THR A 83 1.95 -11.80 14.35
C THR A 83 0.66 -11.21 13.77
N PRO A 84 0.57 -10.96 12.45
CA PRO A 84 -0.71 -10.60 11.84
C PRO A 84 -1.74 -11.70 12.13
N PRO A 85 -3.04 -11.38 12.28
CA PRO A 85 -4.05 -12.39 12.54
C PRO A 85 -4.02 -13.45 11.45
N TRP A 86 -3.79 -14.68 11.88
CA TRP A 86 -3.69 -15.86 11.04
C TRP A 86 -5.08 -16.24 10.56
N ASP A 87 -5.22 -16.37 9.25
CA ASP A 87 -6.25 -17.22 8.66
C ASP A 87 -5.54 -18.51 8.19
N LEU A 88 -6.25 -19.63 8.14
CA LEU A 88 -5.70 -20.93 7.68
C LEU A 88 -5.08 -20.86 6.26
N TRP A 89 -5.29 -19.75 5.56
CA TRP A 89 -4.88 -19.51 4.19
C TRP A 89 -3.93 -18.32 4.00
N THR A 90 -3.58 -17.56 5.06
CA THR A 90 -2.63 -16.43 4.94
C THR A 90 -1.26 -16.94 4.52
N ARG A 91 -0.71 -16.39 3.43
CA ARG A 91 0.60 -16.80 2.87
C ARG A 91 1.79 -16.29 3.68
N ARG A 92 1.59 -15.34 4.60
CA ARG A 92 2.64 -14.61 5.31
C ARG A 92 2.36 -14.64 6.81
N ASP A 93 3.34 -15.07 7.57
CA ASP A 93 3.34 -15.19 9.02
C ASP A 93 3.88 -13.93 9.73
N GLN A 94 4.23 -12.90 8.98
CA GLN A 94 4.81 -11.66 9.51
C GLN A 94 4.36 -10.43 8.72
N PHE A 95 4.42 -9.27 9.37
CA PHE A 95 4.27 -7.98 8.70
C PHE A 95 5.44 -7.73 7.77
N GLU A 96 5.16 -7.30 6.54
CA GLU A 96 6.20 -6.78 5.65
C GLU A 96 6.53 -5.36 6.05
N TYR A 97 7.77 -5.16 6.49
CA TYR A 97 8.27 -3.87 6.94
C TYR A 97 9.23 -3.28 5.92
N PHE A 98 9.02 -2.02 5.60
CA PHE A 98 9.95 -1.23 4.80
C PHE A 98 10.23 0.11 5.49
N VAL A 99 11.46 0.58 5.38
CA VAL A 99 11.91 1.85 5.94
C VAL A 99 12.85 2.54 4.96
N ASP A 100 12.66 3.85 4.79
CA ASP A 100 13.61 4.71 4.10
C ASP A 100 14.03 5.82 5.09
N ARG A 101 15.28 5.75 5.54
CA ARG A 101 15.81 6.67 6.57
C ARG A 101 16.06 8.07 6.03
N ASP A 102 16.41 8.20 4.75
CA ASP A 102 16.68 9.49 4.14
C ASP A 102 15.38 10.29 3.97
N LEU A 103 14.31 9.59 3.63
CA LEU A 103 12.96 10.16 3.48
C LEU A 103 12.14 10.18 4.77
N ASP A 104 12.72 9.68 5.86
CA ASP A 104 12.13 9.60 7.20
C ASP A 104 10.70 9.06 7.16
N PHE A 105 10.53 7.84 6.66
CA PHE A 105 9.25 7.14 6.72
C PHE A 105 9.41 5.63 6.78
N PHE A 106 8.32 4.95 7.17
CA PHE A 106 8.19 3.51 7.06
C PHE A 106 6.83 3.11 6.49
N SER A 107 6.75 1.87 6.02
CA SER A 107 5.49 1.21 5.70
C SER A 107 5.39 -0.18 6.33
N LEU A 108 4.16 -0.58 6.61
CA LEU A 108 3.82 -1.91 7.09
C LEU A 108 2.73 -2.48 6.20
N ASN A 109 2.93 -3.70 5.73
CA ASN A 109 1.96 -4.41 4.91
C ASN A 109 1.63 -5.79 5.47
N TYR A 110 0.38 -6.19 5.31
CA TYR A 110 -0.05 -7.57 5.53
C TYR A 110 -1.25 -7.89 4.65
N ASP A 111 -1.41 -9.17 4.33
CA ASP A 111 -2.53 -9.66 3.53
C ASP A 111 -3.64 -10.17 4.47
N GLU A 112 -4.88 -9.73 4.25
CA GLU A 112 -6.05 -10.29 4.92
C GLU A 112 -7.02 -10.89 3.91
N GLN A 113 -7.69 -11.97 4.31
CA GLN A 113 -8.77 -12.56 3.52
C GLN A 113 -10.09 -11.86 3.88
N ASP A 114 -10.72 -11.21 2.91
CA ASP A 114 -12.08 -10.68 3.09
C ASP A 114 -13.08 -11.82 2.84
N TYR A 115 -13.55 -12.41 3.94
CA TYR A 115 -14.65 -13.36 3.90
C TYR A 115 -15.96 -12.63 3.66
N PHE A 116 -16.45 -12.67 2.42
CA PHE A 116 -17.86 -12.42 2.13
C PHE A 116 -18.72 -13.55 2.73
N GLY A 117 -19.00 -13.49 4.02
CA GLY A 117 -20.12 -14.19 4.68
C GLY A 117 -20.32 -15.68 4.32
N GLY A 118 -19.25 -16.44 4.04
CA GLY A 118 -19.29 -17.89 3.86
C GLY A 118 -19.92 -18.45 2.57
N LEU A 119 -20.26 -17.64 1.55
CA LEU A 119 -20.92 -18.14 0.32
C LEU A 119 -20.33 -17.61 -1.00
N GLY A 120 -19.11 -17.09 -1.01
CA GLY A 120 -18.45 -16.60 -2.24
C GLY A 120 -16.94 -16.83 -2.26
N PRO A 121 -16.29 -16.75 -3.44
CA PRO A 121 -14.84 -16.85 -3.55
C PRO A 121 -14.20 -15.74 -2.72
N SER A 122 -13.37 -16.12 -1.75
CA SER A 122 -12.66 -15.20 -0.88
C SER A 122 -11.78 -14.25 -1.71
N LYS A 123 -11.82 -12.96 -1.37
CA LYS A 123 -10.95 -11.95 -2.00
C LYS A 123 -9.83 -11.61 -1.03
N TRP A 124 -8.60 -11.68 -1.51
CA TRP A 124 -7.44 -11.17 -0.79
C TRP A 124 -7.42 -9.64 -0.85
N LYS A 125 -7.17 -9.03 0.31
CA LYS A 125 -7.00 -7.60 0.48
C LYS A 125 -5.67 -7.35 1.15
N THR A 126 -4.79 -6.61 0.48
CA THR A 126 -3.55 -6.14 1.09
C THR A 126 -3.84 -4.89 1.88
N ARG A 127 -3.39 -4.85 3.13
CA ARG A 127 -3.47 -3.70 4.01
C ARG A 127 -2.10 -3.05 4.10
N THR A 128 -2.08 -1.74 3.86
CA THR A 128 -0.85 -0.96 3.85
C THR A 128 -1.01 0.23 4.79
N TYR A 129 -0.07 0.38 5.71
CA TYR A 129 0.13 1.57 6.54
C TYR A 129 1.39 2.28 6.06
N VAL A 130 1.32 3.60 5.94
CA VAL A 130 2.47 4.44 5.61
C VAL A 130 2.52 5.58 6.62
N SER A 131 3.65 5.75 7.31
CA SER A 131 3.74 6.62 8.48
C SER A 131 3.32 8.07 8.19
N PHE A 132 3.77 8.64 7.07
CA PHE A 132 3.41 10.01 6.69
C PHE A 132 1.94 10.19 6.29
N GLN A 133 1.22 9.12 5.95
CA GLN A 133 -0.21 9.17 5.68
C GLN A 133 -1.05 8.99 6.96
N GLY A 134 -0.47 8.38 8.00
CA GLY A 134 -1.10 8.19 9.31
C GLY A 134 -2.33 7.29 9.32
N LYS A 135 -2.60 6.54 8.24
CA LYS A 135 -3.82 5.71 8.11
C LYS A 135 -3.56 4.42 7.34
N TRP A 136 -4.39 3.42 7.62
CA TRP A 136 -4.44 2.17 6.88
C TRP A 136 -5.27 2.33 5.60
N ASN A 137 -4.70 1.94 4.47
CA ASN A 137 -5.40 1.78 3.19
C ASN A 137 -5.55 0.29 2.88
N GLY A 138 -6.45 -0.05 1.95
CA GLY A 138 -6.67 -1.44 1.58
C GLY A 138 -7.08 -1.61 0.14
N ASN A 139 -6.37 -2.47 -0.58
CA ASN A 139 -6.54 -2.71 -2.01
C ASN A 139 -7.13 -4.11 -2.25
N TYR A 140 -8.29 -4.14 -2.91
CA TYR A 140 -8.97 -5.36 -3.33
C TYR A 140 -8.62 -5.63 -4.79
N LEU A 141 -8.09 -6.83 -5.10
CA LEU A 141 -7.65 -7.34 -6.42
C LEU A 141 -6.14 -7.30 -6.62
N ARG A 142 -5.50 -8.48 -6.70
CA ARG A 142 -4.14 -8.72 -7.26
C ARG A 142 -3.07 -7.67 -6.86
N GLY A 143 -3.26 -7.04 -5.71
CA GLY A 143 -2.59 -5.81 -5.33
C GLY A 143 -1.40 -6.13 -4.47
N SER A 144 -0.24 -6.28 -5.11
CA SER A 144 1.01 -6.06 -4.38
C SER A 144 0.88 -4.75 -3.61
N PRO A 145 1.35 -4.68 -2.35
CA PRO A 145 1.49 -3.37 -1.72
C PRO A 145 2.29 -2.45 -2.67
N PRO A 146 2.03 -1.13 -2.66
CA PRO A 146 2.85 -0.21 -3.44
C PRO A 146 4.32 -0.51 -3.14
N LEU A 147 5.13 -0.59 -4.19
CA LEU A 147 6.51 -1.02 -4.02
C LEU A 147 7.21 -0.05 -3.06
N PRO A 148 8.13 -0.53 -2.21
CA PRO A 148 8.92 0.31 -1.32
C PRO A 148 9.43 1.60 -1.97
N LEU A 149 9.94 1.46 -3.18
CA LEU A 149 10.53 2.54 -3.93
C LEU A 149 9.48 3.46 -4.59
N GLU A 150 8.29 2.96 -4.92
CA GLU A 150 7.15 3.80 -5.31
C GLU A 150 6.72 4.72 -4.16
N LEU A 151 6.66 4.19 -2.93
CA LEU A 151 6.38 4.99 -1.73
C LEU A 151 7.48 6.02 -1.49
N ALA A 152 8.76 5.66 -1.73
CA ALA A 152 9.89 6.56 -1.61
C ALA A 152 9.81 7.72 -2.62
N ILE A 153 9.52 7.43 -3.89
CA ILE A 153 9.28 8.46 -4.93
C ILE A 153 8.14 9.39 -4.51
N LYS A 154 7.03 8.84 -4.00
CA LYS A 154 5.89 9.64 -3.54
C LYS A 154 6.28 10.59 -2.41
N ARG A 155 6.99 10.09 -1.40
CA ARG A 155 7.45 10.88 -0.25
C ARG A 155 8.46 11.95 -0.66
N ALA A 156 9.41 11.62 -1.55
CA ALA A 156 10.38 12.57 -2.08
C ALA A 156 9.71 13.69 -2.88
N GLY A 157 8.74 13.34 -3.73
CA GLY A 157 7.96 14.29 -4.52
C GLY A 157 7.15 15.25 -3.64
N GLU A 158 6.49 14.76 -2.60
CA GLU A 158 5.79 15.60 -1.61
C GLU A 158 6.76 16.54 -0.87
N ARG A 159 7.92 16.06 -0.43
CA ARG A 159 8.94 16.90 0.22
C ARG A 159 9.42 18.01 -0.69
N PHE A 160 9.76 17.69 -1.94
CA PHE A 160 10.16 18.71 -2.92
C PHE A 160 9.03 19.71 -3.16
N ARG A 161 7.80 19.26 -3.41
CA ARG A 161 6.68 20.16 -3.65
C ARG A 161 6.48 21.16 -2.50
N ASN A 162 6.62 20.71 -1.25
CA ASN A 162 6.42 21.53 -0.06
C ASN A 162 7.57 22.51 0.22
N THR A 163 8.80 22.13 -0.10
CA THR A 163 10.01 22.90 0.28
C THR A 163 10.64 23.64 -0.88
N GLN A 164 10.42 23.17 -2.11
CA GLN A 164 11.07 23.62 -3.33
C GLN A 164 12.61 23.64 -3.23
N SER A 165 13.21 22.76 -2.41
CA SER A 165 14.67 22.72 -2.20
C SER A 165 15.37 21.80 -3.19
N SER A 166 16.61 22.14 -3.56
CA SER A 166 17.48 21.37 -4.43
C SER A 166 17.76 19.98 -3.88
N ASP A 167 17.98 19.84 -2.57
CA ASP A 167 18.25 18.55 -1.94
C ASP A 167 17.10 17.56 -2.14
N ASN A 168 15.85 18.01 -1.92
CA ASN A 168 14.67 17.18 -2.13
C ASN A 168 14.42 16.86 -3.62
N LEU A 169 14.76 17.77 -4.54
CA LEU A 169 14.65 17.51 -5.98
C LEU A 169 15.68 16.48 -6.44
N ASN A 170 16.93 16.62 -5.98
CA ASN A 170 18.02 15.66 -6.23
C ASN A 170 17.65 14.28 -5.65
N MET A 171 17.09 14.25 -4.44
CA MET A 171 16.64 13.01 -3.79
C MET A 171 15.52 12.32 -4.57
N LEU A 172 14.52 13.07 -5.05
CA LEU A 172 13.48 12.53 -5.91
C LEU A 172 14.05 11.95 -7.20
N ALA A 173 14.91 12.70 -7.89
CA ALA A 173 15.56 12.25 -9.11
C ALA A 173 16.35 10.95 -8.87
N GLY A 174 17.13 10.89 -7.78
CA GLY A 174 17.87 9.71 -7.37
C GLY A 174 16.98 8.49 -7.13
N LYS A 175 15.83 8.66 -6.47
CA LYS A 175 14.87 7.55 -6.23
C LYS A 175 14.21 7.04 -7.52
N ILE A 176 13.93 7.93 -8.47
CA ILE A 176 13.41 7.54 -9.79
C ILE A 176 14.47 6.73 -10.56
N ILE A 177 15.74 7.14 -10.50
CA ILE A 177 16.86 6.42 -11.12
C ILE A 177 17.10 5.06 -10.44
N GLU A 178 17.10 5.01 -9.10
CA GLU A 178 17.21 3.76 -8.35
C GLU A 178 16.10 2.78 -8.77
N TYR A 179 14.90 3.30 -9.03
CA TYR A 179 13.77 2.48 -9.49
C TYR A 179 13.99 1.93 -10.90
N SER A 180 14.64 2.70 -11.78
CA SER A 180 15.00 2.19 -13.10
C SER A 180 16.10 1.13 -13.06
N ASP A 181 17.03 1.17 -12.10
CA ASP A 181 18.19 0.27 -12.05
C ASP A 181 17.90 -1.10 -11.40
N GLN A 182 16.85 -1.22 -10.57
CA GLN A 182 16.57 -2.45 -9.80
C GLN A 182 15.75 -3.53 -10.55
N GLY A 183 15.52 -3.44 -11.87
CA GLY A 183 14.72 -4.45 -12.57
C GLY A 183 14.82 -4.53 -14.10
N SER A 184 15.29 -5.69 -14.57
CA SER A 184 15.16 -6.30 -15.91
C SER A 184 16.04 -5.79 -17.06
N ASP A 185 16.56 -6.73 -17.86
CA ASP A 185 17.22 -6.55 -19.17
C ASP A 185 16.23 -6.05 -20.26
N GLY A 186 15.38 -5.09 -19.91
CA GLY A 186 14.42 -4.41 -20.77
C GLY A 186 14.04 -3.06 -20.14
N PRO A 187 13.59 -2.07 -20.93
CA PRO A 187 13.30 -0.74 -20.41
C PRO A 187 12.09 -0.81 -19.45
N LEU A 188 12.34 -0.69 -18.13
CA LEU A 188 11.29 -0.66 -17.11
C LEU A 188 10.99 0.76 -16.61
N LEU A 189 9.74 0.90 -16.19
CA LEU A 189 8.89 2.08 -16.31
C LEU A 189 8.62 2.64 -14.90
N VAL A 190 9.15 3.82 -14.56
CA VAL A 190 8.44 4.65 -13.57
C VAL A 190 7.29 5.28 -14.32
N TRP A 191 6.06 4.95 -13.95
CA TRP A 191 4.88 5.52 -14.57
C TRP A 191 4.93 7.02 -14.40
N ALA A 192 4.96 7.76 -15.51
CA ALA A 192 4.92 9.21 -15.46
C ALA A 192 3.72 9.72 -14.63
N GLU A 193 2.62 8.95 -14.62
CA GLU A 193 1.47 9.20 -13.75
C GLU A 193 1.82 9.22 -12.25
N ASP A 194 2.66 8.31 -11.76
CA ASP A 194 3.08 8.28 -10.36
C ASP A 194 3.92 9.51 -10.01
N VAL A 195 4.87 9.89 -10.87
CA VAL A 195 5.71 11.07 -10.69
C VAL A 195 4.89 12.36 -10.74
N TRP A 196 4.02 12.51 -11.74
CA TRP A 196 3.18 13.69 -11.90
C TRP A 196 2.06 13.79 -10.86
N SER A 197 1.58 12.67 -10.32
CA SER A 197 0.58 12.68 -9.25
C SER A 197 1.09 13.41 -8.00
N VAL A 198 2.41 13.37 -7.74
CA VAL A 198 3.02 14.00 -6.58
C VAL A 198 3.64 15.37 -6.88
N LEU A 199 4.28 15.52 -8.04
CA LEU A 199 4.91 16.78 -8.45
C LEU A 199 3.90 17.81 -8.99
N GLY A 200 2.79 17.36 -9.57
CA GLY A 200 1.94 18.20 -10.40
C GLY A 200 2.60 18.55 -11.73
N ARG A 201 1.98 19.48 -12.48
CA ARG A 201 2.50 19.95 -13.76
C ARG A 201 3.66 20.93 -13.55
N GLY A 202 4.80 20.64 -14.17
CA GLY A 202 5.95 21.55 -14.24
C GLY A 202 5.80 22.65 -15.30
N GLU A 203 6.82 23.51 -15.41
CA GLU A 203 6.96 24.40 -16.56
C GLU A 203 7.31 23.60 -17.82
N THR A 204 7.10 24.13 -19.01
CA THR A 204 7.56 23.44 -20.24
C THR A 204 9.08 23.56 -20.39
N CYS A 205 9.76 22.44 -20.65
CA CYS A 205 11.14 22.42 -21.15
C CYS A 205 11.24 21.63 -22.45
N GLU A 206 12.39 21.76 -23.11
CA GLU A 206 12.76 20.96 -24.27
C GLU A 206 14.22 20.53 -24.14
N VAL A 207 14.51 19.25 -24.37
CA VAL A 207 15.87 18.71 -24.47
C VAL A 207 15.95 17.89 -25.76
N ASP A 208 16.91 18.22 -26.62
CA ASP A 208 17.12 17.57 -27.93
C ASP A 208 15.83 17.50 -28.80
N GLY A 209 15.04 18.58 -28.81
CA GLY A 209 13.78 18.63 -29.59
C GLY A 209 12.61 17.88 -28.95
N ARG A 210 12.76 17.37 -27.73
CA ARG A 210 11.73 16.58 -27.03
C ARG A 210 11.12 17.40 -25.89
N PRO A 211 9.79 17.56 -25.86
CA PRO A 211 9.12 18.32 -24.81
C PRO A 211 9.13 17.55 -23.48
N GLY A 212 9.28 18.29 -22.38
CA GLY A 212 9.24 17.77 -21.02
C GLY A 212 8.68 18.77 -20.01
N GLU A 213 8.68 18.37 -18.76
CA GLU A 213 8.28 19.19 -17.61
C GLU A 213 9.50 19.59 -16.77
N LEU A 214 9.68 20.89 -16.58
CA LEU A 214 10.76 21.52 -15.86
C LEU A 214 10.36 21.75 -14.41
N TYR A 215 11.22 21.27 -13.52
CA TYR A 215 11.13 21.50 -12.09
C TYR A 215 12.41 22.20 -11.64
N LYS A 216 12.22 23.34 -10.95
CA LYS A 216 13.31 24.16 -10.43
C LYS A 216 13.19 24.25 -8.93
N ALA A 217 14.29 24.01 -8.24
CA ALA A 217 14.39 24.41 -6.85
C ALA A 217 14.46 25.95 -6.72
N GLN A 218 14.09 26.46 -5.55
CA GLN A 218 14.01 27.90 -5.24
C GLN A 218 15.14 28.37 -4.32
N ASP A 219 16.10 27.51 -3.97
CA ASP A 219 17.25 27.87 -3.15
C ASP A 219 18.44 28.41 -3.97
N ALA A 220 19.47 28.89 -3.27
CA ALA A 220 20.62 29.58 -3.87
C ALA A 220 21.44 28.71 -4.85
N HIS A 221 21.31 27.39 -4.77
CA HIS A 221 21.96 26.42 -5.64
C HIS A 221 20.92 25.65 -6.46
N ALA A 222 19.92 26.38 -6.97
CA ALA A 222 18.74 25.84 -7.63
C ALA A 222 19.08 24.74 -8.64
N ALA A 223 18.86 23.49 -8.23
CA ALA A 223 18.84 22.37 -9.14
C ALA A 223 17.66 22.55 -10.10
N GLU A 224 17.93 22.37 -11.39
CA GLU A 224 16.91 22.39 -12.43
C GLU A 224 16.90 21.04 -13.12
N TYR A 225 15.72 20.46 -13.28
CA TYR A 225 15.57 19.18 -13.95
C TYR A 225 14.43 19.22 -14.96
N CYS A 226 14.70 18.76 -16.17
CA CYS A 226 13.70 18.49 -17.19
C CYS A 226 13.34 17.01 -17.19
N PHE A 227 12.08 16.72 -16.90
CA PHE A 227 11.50 15.38 -16.88
C PHE A 227 10.76 15.15 -18.20
N ILE A 228 11.28 14.27 -19.04
CA ILE A 228 10.69 13.97 -20.35
C ILE A 228 9.95 12.64 -20.25
N SER A 229 8.64 12.66 -20.49
CA SER A 229 7.88 11.43 -20.66
C SER A 229 8.05 10.89 -22.07
N ARG A 230 8.45 9.64 -22.21
CA ARG A 230 8.51 8.94 -23.50
C ARG A 230 7.58 7.75 -23.48
N LYS A 231 6.82 7.55 -24.56
CA LYS A 231 6.06 6.31 -24.75
C LYS A 231 7.05 5.14 -24.83
N GLY A 232 7.01 4.25 -23.85
CA GLY A 232 7.72 2.98 -23.80
C GLY A 232 7.22 2.08 -24.93
N GLY A 233 8.14 1.64 -25.78
CA GLY A 233 7.86 0.67 -26.83
C GLY A 233 8.03 -0.75 -26.31
N GLY A 234 7.08 -1.25 -25.52
CA GLY A 234 7.05 -2.63 -25.03
C GLY A 234 6.00 -3.46 -25.76
N TYR A 235 6.32 -4.70 -26.13
CA TYR A 235 5.47 -5.61 -26.91
C TYR A 235 4.14 -6.03 -26.24
N PHE A 236 3.88 -5.64 -24.98
CA PHE A 236 2.77 -6.19 -24.19
C PHE A 236 1.85 -5.16 -23.50
N TYR A 237 2.19 -3.87 -23.46
CA TYR A 237 1.36 -2.86 -22.79
C TYR A 237 1.37 -1.54 -23.57
N GLU A 238 0.19 -1.07 -23.98
CA GLU A 238 0.01 0.08 -24.89
C GLU A 238 0.07 1.47 -24.21
N PHE A 239 0.37 1.53 -22.91
CA PHE A 239 0.16 2.73 -22.07
C PHE A 239 1.38 3.22 -21.28
N ASP A 240 2.57 2.69 -21.55
CA ASP A 240 3.69 2.92 -20.64
C ASP A 240 4.41 4.22 -20.99
N PHE A 241 4.39 5.23 -20.12
CA PHE A 241 5.22 6.43 -20.26
C PHE A 241 6.41 6.35 -19.29
N ILE A 242 7.63 6.27 -19.82
CA ILE A 242 8.90 6.32 -19.07
C ILE A 242 9.26 7.76 -18.80
N VAL A 243 9.82 8.05 -17.63
CA VAL A 243 10.40 9.37 -17.29
C VAL A 243 11.91 9.33 -17.50
N GLU A 244 12.42 10.13 -18.43
CA GLU A 244 13.84 10.47 -18.56
C GLU A 244 14.12 11.76 -17.78
N ILE A 245 15.20 11.80 -16.99
CA ILE A 245 15.55 12.95 -16.14
C ILE A 245 16.83 13.60 -16.66
N PHE A 246 16.75 14.90 -16.99
CA PHE A 246 17.89 15.71 -17.41
C PHE A 246 18.16 16.80 -16.40
N ARG A 247 19.32 16.78 -15.74
CA ARG A 247 19.76 17.92 -14.94
C ARG A 247 20.21 19.04 -15.87
N LEU A 248 19.64 20.24 -15.67
CA LEU A 248 19.92 21.44 -16.45
C LEU A 248 20.84 22.38 -15.66
N ASP A 249 22.01 21.90 -15.22
CA ASP A 249 23.00 22.83 -14.69
C ASP A 249 23.53 23.67 -15.86
N ARG A 250 23.52 25.01 -15.71
CA ARG A 250 23.99 25.97 -16.74
C ARG A 250 25.50 25.86 -17.08
N SER A 251 26.19 24.81 -16.67
CA SER A 251 27.64 24.68 -16.89
C SER A 251 28.17 23.26 -17.14
N GLU A 252 27.40 22.19 -17.02
CA GLU A 252 27.99 20.84 -17.14
C GLU A 252 27.12 19.88 -17.97
N SER A 253 27.83 19.09 -18.78
CA SER A 253 27.32 17.94 -19.53
C SER A 253 26.52 16.99 -18.61
N PRO A 254 25.62 16.15 -19.17
CA PRO A 254 24.89 15.15 -18.38
C PRO A 254 25.87 14.43 -17.46
N PRO A 255 25.52 14.24 -16.19
CA PRO A 255 26.47 13.72 -15.24
C PRO A 255 26.89 12.32 -15.70
N GLN A 256 28.20 12.13 -15.86
CA GLN A 256 28.78 10.82 -16.14
C GLN A 256 28.78 10.06 -14.81
N TRP A 257 27.81 9.17 -14.65
CA TRP A 257 27.82 8.12 -13.63
C TRP A 257 27.94 6.79 -14.34
#